data_AF-A0A7S0ZFK7-F1
#
_entry.id   AF-A0A7S0ZFK7-F1
#
_cell.length_a   1.000
_cell.length_b   1.000
_cell.length_c   1.000
_cell.angle_alpha   90.00
_cell.angle_beta   90.00
_cell.angle_gamma   90.00
#
_symmetry.space_group_name_H-M   'P 1'
#
loop_
_entity.id
_entity.type
_entity.pdbx_description
1 polymer ?
#
loop_
_entity_poly.entity_id
_entity_poly.type
_entity_poly.pdbx_seq_one_letter_code
_entity_poly.pdbx_strand_id
1 'polypeptide(L)'
;KNKRTQEIYDGNIIASFAFHYIPERDSLVTASVWNQWWNLFWDPPFDRLRDYLGTELGLYFAFVTYLGKWLWIVSLVGIPVYVCFLVKLSNAVISALNLAYSIVMAIWSALFIEFWKRRNATLNLQWGTVHLDFDQSDTVRPEFFGTEMAGFHFDRGFVKLKDLADKRIAELPDPPRSEPDRLKTLRELGIPVNRHYSTTARFKTFIVSGFLTVFFASVAVAAQVVLLYYRDDIIDGLGNVPAAAIVPGIANGLIIVILDVCWGILSVWITNRENHRSEESYNNSLVYKRFAFQFFSNYTSLFYLAFFKPFLSRIENQCTIGWLESTPTCMSDMSFQLLTLLATRVTVSQALEVLIPYLTSKLGVFLTWIKVRRQIKKSGNANRSTSTSRYYQESNLAPYHSVMNDYNEIVILFGYVALFAVAFPLAPLLVLFNNVVEVRVDAFKILKIFQRVNARAADEIGAWEHALQVISYVSVVTNLGMLVYTSNSLDFLFGDLDAWQRMLAFFLMENILFGGKILVATIPDVPMPASKKLERQKFDIALAFGIDMKDHYKAKRQFEHPVVSKDEEDAAAFSFDIASDLSGEN
;
A
#
# COMPACT_ATOMS: atom_id res chain seq x y z
N LYS A 1 4.90 24.55 -31.68
CA LYS A 1 4.82 25.37 -30.45
C LYS A 1 5.18 24.60 -29.17
N ASN A 2 4.85 23.31 -29.01
CA ASN A 2 5.12 22.55 -27.78
C ASN A 2 6.59 22.21 -27.44
N LYS A 3 7.50 22.07 -28.42
CA LYS A 3 8.94 21.85 -28.14
C LYS A 3 9.58 23.05 -27.43
N ARG A 4 9.20 24.27 -27.83
CA ARG A 4 9.67 25.50 -27.20
C ARG A 4 9.15 25.63 -25.77
N THR A 5 7.91 25.21 -25.51
CA THR A 5 7.34 25.30 -24.15
C THR A 5 8.02 24.32 -23.19
N GLN A 6 8.30 23.07 -23.62
CA GLN A 6 9.03 22.10 -22.80
C GLN A 6 10.48 22.54 -22.51
N GLU A 7 11.21 23.04 -23.52
CA GLU A 7 12.56 23.58 -23.34
C GLU A 7 12.58 24.89 -22.52
N ILE A 8 11.49 25.68 -22.53
CA ILE A 8 11.35 26.89 -21.68
C ILE A 8 11.20 26.51 -20.20
N TYR A 9 10.59 25.35 -19.90
CA TYR A 9 10.40 24.86 -18.54
C TYR A 9 11.68 24.27 -17.92
N ASP A 10 12.54 23.65 -18.74
CA ASP A 10 13.81 23.07 -18.30
C ASP A 10 14.80 24.16 -17.84
N GLY A 11 14.77 24.46 -16.53
CA GLY A 11 15.72 25.33 -15.83
C GLY A 11 15.19 26.70 -15.38
N ASN A 12 14.03 27.15 -15.87
CA ASN A 12 13.44 28.44 -15.47
C ASN A 12 12.29 28.33 -14.46
N ILE A 13 11.64 27.17 -14.36
CA ILE A 13 10.62 26.90 -13.33
C ILE A 13 11.25 26.06 -12.24
N ILE A 14 11.30 26.63 -11.03
CA ILE A 14 11.86 25.96 -9.84
C ILE A 14 10.87 24.96 -9.27
N ALA A 15 9.57 25.30 -9.23
CA ALA A 15 8.50 24.45 -8.70
C ALA A 15 7.13 24.86 -9.25
N SER A 16 6.22 23.90 -9.35
CA SER A 16 4.80 24.10 -9.61
C SER A 16 3.99 23.28 -8.61
N PHE A 17 3.13 23.95 -7.83
CA PHE A 17 2.33 23.32 -6.79
C PHE A 17 1.02 24.09 -6.61
N ALA A 18 -0.01 23.40 -6.11
CA ALA A 18 -1.29 24.02 -5.80
C ALA A 18 -1.22 24.75 -4.45
N PHE A 19 -1.98 25.85 -4.31
CA PHE A 19 -2.14 26.50 -3.01
C PHE A 19 -3.28 25.86 -2.23
N HIS A 20 -3.16 25.86 -0.91
CA HIS A 20 -4.27 25.49 -0.04
C HIS A 20 -5.42 26.51 -0.17
N TYR A 21 -6.65 26.07 0.05
CA TYR A 21 -7.73 26.97 0.44
C TYR A 21 -7.93 26.88 1.95
N ILE A 22 -7.58 27.95 2.70
CA ILE A 22 -7.50 27.93 4.17
C ILE A 22 -8.82 27.53 4.84
N PRO A 23 -9.98 28.13 4.49
CA PRO A 23 -11.22 27.83 5.21
C PRO A 23 -11.60 26.36 5.12
N GLU A 24 -11.52 25.80 3.92
CA GLU A 24 -11.81 24.39 3.68
C GLU A 24 -10.77 23.47 4.30
N ARG A 25 -9.47 23.78 4.17
CA ARG A 25 -8.38 23.03 4.80
C ARG A 25 -8.55 22.96 6.32
N ASP A 26 -8.85 24.08 6.97
CA ASP A 26 -8.95 24.14 8.43
C ASP A 26 -10.21 23.43 8.93
N SER A 27 -11.30 23.49 8.15
CA SER A 27 -12.49 22.67 8.36
C SER A 27 -12.19 21.17 8.23
N LEU A 28 -11.44 20.78 7.19
CA LEU A 28 -11.01 19.39 6.96
C LEU A 28 -10.06 18.90 8.06
N VAL A 29 -9.12 19.72 8.52
CA VAL A 29 -8.25 19.38 9.66
C VAL A 29 -9.08 19.17 10.91
N THR A 30 -10.03 20.05 11.20
CA THR A 30 -10.94 19.88 12.34
C THR A 30 -11.73 18.58 12.22
N ALA A 31 -12.30 18.33 11.04
CA ALA A 31 -13.10 17.14 10.80
C ALA A 31 -12.30 15.83 10.83
N SER A 32 -11.06 15.84 10.33
CA SER A 32 -10.25 14.63 10.12
C SER A 32 -9.26 14.34 11.25
N VAL A 33 -8.87 15.36 12.02
CA VAL A 33 -7.84 15.23 13.07
C VAL A 33 -8.46 15.35 14.47
N TRP A 34 -9.33 16.32 14.69
CA TRP A 34 -9.76 16.70 16.05
C TRP A 34 -11.15 16.18 16.42
N ASN A 35 -12.07 16.10 15.45
CA ASN A 35 -13.42 15.63 15.71
C ASN A 35 -13.42 14.14 16.08
N GLN A 36 -14.36 13.80 16.98
CA GLN A 36 -14.64 12.43 17.42
C GLN A 36 -13.38 11.63 17.80
N TRP A 37 -12.40 12.27 18.45
CA TRP A 37 -11.12 11.63 18.78
C TRP A 37 -11.24 10.41 19.69
N TRP A 38 -12.31 10.34 20.48
CA TRP A 38 -12.66 9.19 21.31
C TRP A 38 -13.40 8.08 20.58
N ASN A 39 -13.94 8.34 19.38
CA ASN A 39 -14.70 7.35 18.61
C ASN A 39 -13.75 6.50 17.77
N LEU A 40 -13.55 5.26 18.19
CA LEU A 40 -12.66 4.30 17.52
C LEU A 40 -13.25 3.69 16.23
N PHE A 41 -14.53 3.96 15.95
CA PHE A 41 -15.22 3.56 14.71
C PHE A 41 -15.53 4.76 13.80
N TRP A 42 -14.91 5.90 14.08
CA TRP A 42 -15.07 7.11 13.29
C TRP A 42 -14.55 6.93 11.87
N ASP A 43 -15.28 7.50 10.92
CA ASP A 43 -14.90 7.61 9.52
C ASP A 43 -14.48 9.05 9.20
N PRO A 44 -13.28 9.27 8.63
CA PRO A 44 -12.95 10.55 8.03
C PRO A 44 -13.96 10.93 6.96
N PRO A 45 -14.13 12.24 6.69
CA PRO A 45 -14.98 12.71 5.60
C PRO A 45 -14.30 12.43 4.25
N PHE A 46 -14.30 11.16 3.82
CA PHE A 46 -13.55 10.69 2.65
C PHE A 46 -13.93 11.45 1.38
N ASP A 47 -15.22 11.74 1.16
CA ASP A 47 -15.68 12.47 -0.03
C ASP A 47 -15.11 13.89 -0.08
N ARG A 48 -15.04 14.58 1.08
CA ARG A 48 -14.44 15.93 1.14
C ARG A 48 -12.92 15.89 1.04
N LEU A 49 -12.27 14.87 1.59
CA LEU A 49 -10.83 14.67 1.41
C LEU A 49 -10.50 14.38 -0.05
N ARG A 50 -11.29 13.54 -0.73
CA ARG A 50 -11.20 13.26 -2.15
C ARG A 50 -11.36 14.53 -2.98
N ASP A 51 -12.37 15.34 -2.70
CA ASP A 51 -12.61 16.58 -3.45
C ASP A 51 -11.45 17.58 -3.30
N TYR A 52 -10.80 17.58 -2.14
CA TYR A 52 -9.69 18.50 -1.86
C TYR A 52 -8.33 18.02 -2.36
N LEU A 53 -8.04 16.71 -2.22
CA LEU A 53 -6.74 16.08 -2.41
C LEU A 53 -6.64 15.15 -3.64
N GLY A 54 -7.77 14.76 -4.24
CA GLY A 54 -7.84 13.76 -5.32
C GLY A 54 -8.26 12.37 -4.83
N THR A 55 -8.62 11.50 -5.77
CA THR A 55 -9.16 10.16 -5.44
C THR A 55 -8.08 9.19 -4.97
N GLU A 56 -6.83 9.34 -5.40
CA GLU A 56 -5.70 8.52 -4.92
C GLU A 56 -5.52 8.62 -3.39
N LEU A 57 -5.50 9.84 -2.84
CA LEU A 57 -5.43 10.08 -1.40
C LEU A 57 -6.75 9.78 -0.69
N GLY A 58 -7.88 10.07 -1.33
CA GLY A 58 -9.19 9.68 -0.80
C GLY A 58 -9.29 8.17 -0.58
N LEU A 59 -8.77 7.37 -1.52
CA LEU A 59 -8.73 5.92 -1.45
C LEU A 59 -7.80 5.42 -0.35
N TYR A 60 -6.64 6.08 -0.17
CA TYR A 60 -5.74 5.77 0.94
C TYR A 60 -6.44 5.90 2.30
N PHE A 61 -7.09 7.04 2.56
CA PHE A 61 -7.83 7.23 3.81
C PHE A 61 -8.95 6.21 3.98
N ALA A 62 -9.68 5.90 2.89
CA ALA A 62 -10.70 4.85 2.92
C ALA A 62 -10.12 3.47 3.26
N PHE A 63 -8.96 3.11 2.70
CA PHE A 63 -8.27 1.85 2.95
C PHE A 63 -7.82 1.71 4.40
N VAL A 64 -7.08 2.70 4.90
CA VAL A 64 -6.50 2.65 6.24
C VAL A 64 -7.57 2.61 7.32
N THR A 65 -8.67 3.36 7.16
CA THR A 65 -9.82 3.30 8.09
C THR A 65 -10.58 1.98 7.98
N TYR A 66 -10.74 1.44 6.76
CA TYR A 66 -11.37 0.14 6.57
C TYR A 66 -10.57 -0.99 7.23
N LEU A 67 -9.24 -0.97 7.09
CA LEU A 67 -8.35 -1.89 7.79
C LEU A 67 -8.49 -1.77 9.31
N GLY A 68 -8.53 -0.56 9.86
CA GLY A 68 -8.77 -0.32 11.30
C GLY A 68 -10.04 -1.01 11.81
N LYS A 69 -11.14 -0.92 11.05
CA LYS A 69 -12.40 -1.61 11.40
C LYS A 69 -12.28 -3.13 11.37
N TRP A 70 -11.48 -3.69 10.46
CA TRP A 70 -11.23 -5.14 10.41
C TRP A 70 -10.27 -5.62 11.50
N LEU A 71 -9.33 -4.78 11.94
CA LEU A 71 -8.44 -5.07 13.06
C LEU A 71 -9.18 -5.19 14.39
N TRP A 72 -10.33 -4.54 14.55
CA TRP A 72 -11.20 -4.75 15.71
C TRP A 72 -11.66 -6.19 15.86
N ILE A 73 -12.01 -6.86 14.76
CA ILE A 73 -12.51 -8.25 14.77
C ILE A 73 -11.45 -9.17 15.40
N VAL A 74 -10.21 -9.10 14.92
CA VAL A 74 -9.10 -9.93 15.44
C VAL A 74 -8.63 -9.49 16.83
N SER A 75 -8.75 -8.20 17.17
CA SER A 75 -8.44 -7.71 18.52
C SER A 75 -9.43 -8.27 19.56
N LEU A 76 -10.73 -8.33 19.22
CA LEU A 76 -11.76 -8.89 20.09
C LEU A 76 -11.59 -10.39 20.34
N VAL A 77 -11.02 -11.13 19.38
CA VAL A 77 -10.68 -12.55 19.56
C VAL A 77 -9.35 -12.70 20.32
N GLY A 78 -8.36 -11.84 20.04
CA GLY A 78 -7.03 -11.93 20.65
C GLY A 78 -7.00 -11.57 22.15
N ILE A 79 -7.84 -10.63 22.61
CA ILE A 79 -7.89 -10.21 24.02
C ILE A 79 -8.25 -11.39 24.94
N PRO A 80 -9.35 -12.14 24.74
CA PRO A 80 -9.66 -13.32 25.55
C PRO A 80 -8.53 -14.35 25.56
N VAL A 81 -7.91 -14.63 24.41
CA VAL A 81 -6.78 -15.56 24.31
C VAL A 81 -5.65 -15.09 25.23
N TYR A 82 -5.26 -13.81 25.15
CA TYR A 82 -4.24 -13.24 26.01
C TYR A 82 -4.62 -13.24 27.51
N VAL A 83 -5.88 -12.96 27.85
CA VAL A 83 -6.35 -13.03 29.24
C VAL A 83 -6.27 -14.46 29.78
N CYS A 84 -6.62 -15.46 28.96
CA CYS A 84 -6.47 -16.87 29.35
C CYS A 84 -5.02 -17.26 29.62
N PHE A 85 -4.07 -16.72 28.85
CA PHE A 85 -2.65 -16.83 29.14
C PHE A 85 -2.29 -16.16 30.47
N LEU A 86 -2.78 -14.93 30.74
CA LEU A 86 -2.46 -14.19 31.97
C LEU A 86 -2.91 -14.90 33.24
N VAL A 87 -4.09 -15.53 33.20
CA VAL A 87 -4.67 -16.25 34.34
C VAL A 87 -4.07 -17.65 34.50
N LYS A 88 -3.15 -18.07 33.61
CA LYS A 88 -2.48 -19.39 33.63
C LYS A 88 -3.47 -20.55 33.66
N LEU A 89 -4.47 -20.52 32.75
CA LEU A 89 -5.34 -21.68 32.50
C LEU A 89 -4.52 -22.89 32.04
N SER A 90 -5.14 -24.08 32.06
CA SER A 90 -4.47 -25.32 31.66
C SER A 90 -3.82 -25.24 30.27
N ASN A 91 -2.65 -25.84 30.10
CA ASN A 91 -1.89 -25.83 28.83
C ASN A 91 -2.70 -26.37 27.64
N ALA A 92 -3.60 -27.33 27.87
CA ALA A 92 -4.50 -27.87 26.84
C ALA A 92 -5.48 -26.81 26.31
N VAL A 93 -6.08 -26.01 27.21
CA VAL A 93 -7.00 -24.92 26.83
C VAL A 93 -6.25 -23.83 26.07
N ILE A 94 -5.09 -23.41 26.55
CA ILE A 94 -4.25 -22.41 25.88
C ILE A 94 -3.86 -22.89 24.48
N SER A 95 -3.47 -24.16 24.35
CA SER A 95 -3.10 -24.77 23.08
C SER A 95 -4.26 -24.85 22.08
N ALA A 96 -5.46 -25.21 22.56
CA ALA A 96 -6.68 -25.18 21.76
C ALA A 96 -7.01 -23.77 21.27
N LEU A 97 -6.86 -22.75 22.13
CA LEU A 97 -7.09 -21.35 21.79
C LEU A 97 -6.08 -20.84 20.76
N ASN A 98 -4.79 -21.17 20.89
CA ASN A 98 -3.77 -20.82 19.89
C ASN A 98 -4.08 -21.43 18.52
N LEU A 99 -4.49 -22.71 18.50
CA LEU A 99 -4.91 -23.37 17.27
C LEU A 99 -6.11 -22.65 16.63
N ALA A 100 -7.16 -22.39 17.40
CA ALA A 100 -8.32 -21.67 16.91
C ALA A 100 -7.94 -20.27 16.39
N TYR A 101 -7.09 -19.54 17.12
CA TYR A 101 -6.65 -18.21 16.75
C TYR A 101 -5.82 -18.21 15.46
N SER A 102 -4.94 -19.20 15.26
CA SER A 102 -4.16 -19.34 14.01
C SER A 102 -5.04 -19.50 12.77
N ILE A 103 -6.12 -20.29 12.88
CA ILE A 103 -7.10 -20.49 11.81
C ILE A 103 -7.87 -19.19 11.55
N VAL A 104 -8.30 -18.50 12.62
CA VAL A 104 -8.96 -17.20 12.51
C VAL A 104 -8.07 -16.18 11.79
N MET A 105 -6.78 -16.10 12.11
CA MET A 105 -5.86 -15.17 11.47
C MET A 105 -5.64 -15.47 9.98
N ALA A 106 -5.53 -16.76 9.61
CA ALA A 106 -5.41 -17.18 8.23
C ALA A 106 -6.63 -16.76 7.40
N ILE A 107 -7.83 -17.06 7.90
CA ILE A 107 -9.11 -16.73 7.24
C ILE A 107 -9.32 -15.21 7.20
N TRP A 108 -9.06 -14.51 8.30
CA TRP A 108 -9.22 -13.05 8.39
C TRP A 108 -8.42 -12.32 7.33
N SER A 109 -7.15 -12.71 7.11
CA SER A 109 -6.30 -12.03 6.13
C SER A 109 -6.83 -12.14 4.70
N ALA A 110 -7.40 -13.30 4.33
CA ALA A 110 -8.00 -13.53 3.02
C ALA A 110 -9.32 -12.76 2.88
N LEU A 111 -10.20 -12.86 3.89
CA LEU A 111 -11.48 -12.16 3.89
C LEU A 111 -11.29 -10.64 3.80
N PHE A 112 -10.35 -10.07 4.55
CA PHE A 112 -10.10 -8.63 4.51
C PHE A 112 -9.80 -8.14 3.09
N ILE A 113 -8.92 -8.85 2.36
CA ILE A 113 -8.52 -8.45 1.01
C ILE A 113 -9.71 -8.51 0.05
N GLU A 114 -10.48 -9.61 0.04
CA GLU A 114 -11.64 -9.74 -0.87
C GLU A 114 -12.76 -8.73 -0.54
N PHE A 115 -12.99 -8.46 0.74
CA PHE A 115 -13.97 -7.45 1.14
C PHE A 115 -13.48 -6.03 0.88
N TRP A 116 -12.17 -5.78 0.91
CA TRP A 116 -11.60 -4.51 0.46
C TRP A 116 -11.85 -4.29 -1.03
N LYS A 117 -11.62 -5.27 -1.91
CA LYS A 117 -11.93 -5.14 -3.35
C LYS A 117 -13.39 -4.74 -3.58
N ARG A 118 -14.32 -5.36 -2.86
CA ARG A 118 -15.75 -5.01 -2.91
C ARG A 118 -16.06 -3.60 -2.44
N ARG A 119 -15.37 -3.16 -1.39
CA ARG A 119 -15.50 -1.78 -0.90
C ARG A 119 -14.94 -0.80 -1.93
N ASN A 120 -13.77 -1.10 -2.50
CA ASN A 120 -13.12 -0.30 -3.54
C ASN A 120 -14.03 -0.14 -4.77
N ALA A 121 -14.59 -1.23 -5.30
CA ALA A 121 -15.52 -1.18 -6.43
C ALA A 121 -16.76 -0.30 -6.16
N THR A 122 -17.26 -0.30 -4.92
CA THR A 122 -18.38 0.57 -4.52
C THR A 122 -17.98 2.04 -4.50
N LEU A 123 -16.79 2.35 -3.96
CA LEU A 123 -16.24 3.71 -3.96
C LEU A 123 -15.99 4.19 -5.39
N ASN A 124 -15.46 3.33 -6.26
CA ASN A 124 -15.22 3.70 -7.66
C ASN A 124 -16.49 4.11 -8.39
N LEU A 125 -17.57 3.37 -8.16
CA LEU A 125 -18.87 3.73 -8.71
C LEU A 125 -19.40 5.06 -8.14
N GLN A 126 -19.22 5.30 -6.84
CA GLN A 126 -19.67 6.54 -6.18
C GLN A 126 -18.85 7.76 -6.63
N TRP A 127 -17.56 7.57 -6.87
CA TRP A 127 -16.62 8.63 -7.21
C TRP A 127 -16.47 8.82 -8.72
N GLY A 128 -17.07 7.96 -9.54
CA GLY A 128 -17.02 8.05 -11.00
C GLY A 128 -15.67 7.65 -11.59
N THR A 129 -14.88 6.85 -10.87
CA THR A 129 -13.50 6.46 -11.25
C THR A 129 -13.43 5.13 -12.02
N VAL A 130 -14.57 4.50 -12.33
CA VAL A 130 -14.66 3.15 -12.94
C VAL A 130 -13.96 3.01 -14.30
N HIS A 131 -13.73 4.11 -15.03
CA HIS A 131 -13.17 4.09 -16.39
C HIS A 131 -11.79 4.76 -16.49
N LEU A 132 -11.09 4.96 -15.36
CA LEU A 132 -9.80 5.66 -15.34
C LEU A 132 -8.66 4.92 -16.06
N ASP A 133 -8.67 3.58 -16.06
CA ASP A 133 -7.61 2.75 -16.65
C ASP A 133 -7.30 3.08 -18.12
N PHE A 134 -8.32 3.46 -18.89
CA PHE A 134 -8.17 3.78 -20.31
C PHE A 134 -7.39 5.08 -20.55
N ASP A 135 -7.45 6.04 -19.63
CA ASP A 135 -6.83 7.37 -19.81
C ASP A 135 -5.40 7.44 -19.23
N GLN A 136 -5.08 6.65 -18.20
CA GLN A 136 -3.79 6.75 -17.49
C GLN A 136 -2.63 6.04 -18.20
N SER A 137 -2.90 4.90 -18.82
CA SER A 137 -1.91 4.06 -19.53
C SER A 137 -1.21 4.78 -20.69
N ASP A 138 -1.84 5.81 -21.25
CA ASP A 138 -1.32 6.62 -22.35
C ASP A 138 -0.43 7.79 -21.94
N THR A 139 -0.43 8.15 -20.65
CA THR A 139 0.38 9.28 -20.16
C THR A 139 1.87 8.96 -20.15
N VAL A 140 2.67 9.79 -20.83
CA VAL A 140 4.12 9.62 -20.92
C VAL A 140 4.81 10.50 -19.90
N ARG A 141 5.67 9.89 -19.07
CA ARG A 141 6.48 10.59 -18.07
C ARG A 141 7.40 11.61 -18.75
N PRO A 142 7.56 12.83 -18.20
CA PRO A 142 8.46 13.83 -18.76
C PRO A 142 9.92 13.34 -18.85
N GLU A 143 10.35 12.55 -17.86
CA GLU A 143 11.70 11.99 -17.73
C GLU A 143 11.97 10.85 -18.73
N PHE A 144 10.94 10.32 -19.40
CA PHE A 144 11.09 9.19 -20.32
C PHE A 144 11.88 9.60 -21.57
N PHE A 145 13.01 8.95 -21.79
CA PHE A 145 13.87 9.17 -22.94
C PHE A 145 13.87 7.95 -23.88
N GLY A 146 14.10 8.20 -25.16
CA GLY A 146 14.12 7.16 -26.18
C GLY A 146 14.39 7.72 -27.56
N THR A 147 14.59 6.83 -28.53
CA THR A 147 14.72 7.21 -29.94
C THR A 147 13.35 7.57 -30.51
N GLU A 148 13.21 8.73 -31.15
CA GLU A 148 11.97 9.13 -31.82
C GLU A 148 11.74 8.23 -33.05
N MET A 149 10.60 7.54 -33.10
CA MET A 149 10.21 6.69 -34.22
C MET A 149 8.73 6.86 -34.55
N ALA A 150 8.39 6.70 -35.83
CA ALA A 150 6.99 6.68 -36.26
C ALA A 150 6.32 5.36 -35.88
N GLY A 151 5.25 5.42 -35.10
CA GLY A 151 4.57 4.24 -34.59
C GLY A 151 3.72 4.52 -33.36
N PHE A 152 3.02 3.47 -32.93
CA PHE A 152 2.04 3.53 -31.85
C PHE A 152 2.50 2.65 -30.69
N HIS A 153 2.27 3.11 -29.47
CA HIS A 153 2.34 2.25 -28.30
C HIS A 153 0.98 1.61 -28.10
N PHE A 154 0.97 0.28 -27.99
CA PHE A 154 -0.17 -0.50 -27.53
C PHE A 154 0.22 -1.18 -26.20
N ASP A 155 -0.73 -1.78 -25.50
CA ASP A 155 -0.49 -2.47 -24.21
C ASP A 155 0.64 -3.52 -24.30
N ARG A 156 0.76 -4.16 -25.47
CA ARG A 156 1.78 -5.20 -25.73
C ARG A 156 3.12 -4.66 -26.23
N GLY A 157 3.26 -3.34 -26.35
CA GLY A 157 4.50 -2.67 -26.71
C GLY A 157 4.39 -1.74 -27.91
N PHE A 158 5.56 -1.30 -28.39
CA PHE A 158 5.65 -0.36 -29.49
C PHE A 158 5.59 -1.06 -30.85
N VAL A 159 4.61 -0.68 -31.67
CA VAL A 159 4.47 -1.16 -33.04
C VAL A 159 4.92 -0.07 -33.99
N LYS A 160 5.91 -0.39 -34.84
CA LYS A 160 6.44 0.59 -35.79
C LYS A 160 5.45 0.78 -36.92
N LEU A 161 5.33 2.01 -37.41
CA LEU A 161 4.41 2.31 -38.51
C LEU A 161 4.73 1.49 -39.76
N LYS A 162 6.01 1.27 -40.05
CA LYS A 162 6.45 0.41 -41.16
C LYS A 162 5.98 -1.05 -41.08
N ASP A 163 5.64 -1.52 -39.87
CA ASP A 163 5.18 -2.90 -39.64
C ASP A 163 3.65 -2.98 -39.80
N LEU A 164 2.93 -1.86 -39.65
CA LEU A 164 1.49 -1.72 -39.92
C LEU A 164 1.18 -1.27 -41.35
N ALA A 165 2.20 -0.75 -42.03
CA ALA A 165 2.12 -0.25 -43.38
C ALA A 165 1.80 -1.38 -44.34
N ASP A 166 0.54 -1.50 -44.75
CA ASP A 166 0.22 -2.18 -45.99
C ASP A 166 0.85 -1.41 -47.17
N LYS A 167 0.98 -2.04 -48.35
CA LYS A 167 1.73 -1.51 -49.52
C LYS A 167 1.45 -0.05 -49.91
N ARG A 168 0.37 0.58 -49.43
CA ARG A 168 -0.02 1.99 -49.64
C ARG A 168 0.97 3.05 -49.10
N ILE A 169 1.79 2.76 -48.09
CA ILE A 169 2.82 3.73 -47.61
C ILE A 169 3.94 3.91 -48.64
N ALA A 170 4.12 2.96 -49.57
CA ALA A 170 5.08 3.06 -50.67
C ALA A 170 4.75 4.16 -51.70
N GLU A 171 3.54 4.74 -51.65
CA GLU A 171 3.11 5.85 -52.51
C GLU A 171 3.41 7.24 -51.90
N LEU A 172 3.95 7.32 -50.68
CA LEU A 172 4.36 8.59 -50.09
C LEU A 172 5.59 9.17 -50.82
N PRO A 173 5.68 10.51 -50.94
CA PRO A 173 6.75 11.17 -51.68
C PRO A 173 8.14 10.79 -51.17
N ASP A 174 9.13 10.84 -52.08
CA ASP A 174 10.51 10.40 -51.82
C ASP A 174 11.01 10.88 -50.45
N PRO A 175 11.38 9.96 -49.56
CA PRO A 175 11.57 10.30 -48.17
C PRO A 175 12.86 11.13 -47.99
N PRO A 176 12.83 12.23 -47.20
CA PRO A 176 13.97 13.14 -46.98
C PRO A 176 15.28 12.38 -46.68
N ARG A 177 16.43 12.88 -47.15
CA ARG A 177 17.73 12.20 -46.95
C ARG A 177 18.17 12.10 -45.48
N SER A 178 17.66 12.95 -44.59
CA SER A 178 17.98 12.94 -43.16
C SER A 178 16.81 12.42 -42.32
N GLU A 179 17.08 11.57 -41.34
CA GLU A 179 16.09 11.04 -40.38
C GLU A 179 15.33 12.12 -39.59
N PRO A 180 15.94 13.24 -39.12
CA PRO A 180 15.17 14.30 -38.46
C PRO A 180 14.20 15.03 -39.40
N ASP A 181 14.57 15.24 -40.67
CA ASP A 181 13.66 15.87 -41.65
C ASP A 181 12.48 14.94 -41.97
N ARG A 182 12.72 13.62 -42.08
CA ARG A 182 11.65 12.62 -42.22
C ARG A 182 10.65 12.69 -41.07
N LEU A 183 11.13 12.68 -39.83
CA LEU A 183 10.26 12.73 -38.64
C LEU A 183 9.47 14.04 -38.56
N LYS A 184 10.05 15.14 -39.06
CA LYS A 184 9.36 16.44 -39.14
C LYS A 184 8.22 16.39 -40.17
N THR A 185 8.47 15.87 -41.36
CA THR A 185 7.43 15.69 -42.40
C THR A 185 6.31 14.77 -41.90
N LEU A 186 6.64 13.68 -41.20
CA LEU A 186 5.63 12.79 -40.62
C LEU A 186 4.72 13.50 -39.60
N ARG A 187 5.29 14.35 -38.74
CA ARG A 187 4.49 15.18 -37.83
C ARG A 187 3.60 16.18 -38.56
N GLU A 188 4.08 16.77 -39.65
CA GLU A 188 3.30 17.71 -40.48
C GLU A 188 2.12 17.00 -41.17
N LEU A 189 2.28 15.71 -41.51
CA LEU A 189 1.22 14.85 -42.04
C LEU A 189 0.26 14.30 -40.95
N GLY A 190 0.44 14.69 -39.68
CA GLY A 190 -0.38 14.18 -38.57
C GLY A 190 -0.09 12.74 -38.16
N ILE A 191 1.02 12.15 -38.63
CA ILE A 191 1.42 10.79 -38.27
C ILE A 191 2.08 10.81 -36.88
N PRO A 192 1.68 9.93 -35.95
CA PRO A 192 2.23 9.93 -34.59
C PRO A 192 3.69 9.47 -34.58
N VAL A 193 4.53 10.34 -34.04
CA VAL A 193 5.96 10.10 -33.79
C VAL A 193 6.18 10.06 -32.29
N ASN A 194 6.53 8.89 -31.77
CA ASN A 194 6.64 8.62 -30.35
C ASN A 194 8.08 8.23 -29.98
N ARG A 195 8.47 8.50 -28.73
CA ARG A 195 9.74 8.00 -28.18
C ARG A 195 9.63 6.50 -27.95
N HIS A 196 10.64 5.76 -28.38
CA HIS A 196 10.75 4.33 -28.16
C HIS A 196 12.06 4.02 -27.44
N TYR A 197 11.95 3.19 -26.41
CA TYR A 197 13.09 2.60 -25.72
C TYR A 197 13.06 1.10 -25.96
N SER A 198 14.20 0.51 -26.34
CA SER A 198 14.24 -0.90 -26.75
C SER A 198 13.83 -1.81 -25.60
N THR A 199 12.92 -2.75 -25.88
CA THR A 199 12.42 -3.71 -24.89
C THR A 199 13.52 -4.58 -24.32
N THR A 200 14.52 -4.96 -25.13
CA THR A 200 15.68 -5.73 -24.69
C THR A 200 16.57 -4.95 -23.72
N ALA A 201 16.83 -3.66 -23.96
CA ALA A 201 17.59 -2.86 -23.02
C ALA A 201 16.83 -2.68 -21.70
N ARG A 202 15.52 -2.44 -21.78
CA ARG A 202 14.64 -2.35 -20.60
C ARG A 202 14.65 -3.64 -19.78
N PHE A 203 14.54 -4.79 -20.44
CA PHE A 203 14.59 -6.07 -19.77
C PHE A 203 15.95 -6.27 -19.07
N LYS A 204 17.07 -5.90 -19.71
CA LYS A 204 18.40 -5.95 -19.08
C LYS A 204 18.49 -5.05 -17.85
N THR A 205 18.06 -3.79 -17.94
CA THR A 205 18.07 -2.87 -16.79
C THR A 205 17.15 -3.35 -15.67
N PHE A 206 16.00 -3.92 -16.01
CA PHE A 206 15.06 -4.50 -15.05
C PHE A 206 15.66 -5.71 -14.32
N ILE A 207 16.32 -6.62 -15.03
CA ILE A 207 16.99 -7.77 -14.40
C ILE A 207 18.14 -7.32 -13.49
N VAL A 208 18.96 -6.37 -13.93
CA VAL A 208 20.04 -5.79 -13.10
C VAL A 208 19.45 -5.14 -11.84
N SER A 209 18.33 -4.41 -11.98
CA SER A 209 17.64 -3.81 -10.85
C SER A 209 17.17 -4.84 -9.83
N GLY A 210 16.62 -5.97 -10.29
CA GLY A 210 16.16 -7.07 -9.44
C GLY A 210 17.31 -7.74 -8.68
N PHE A 211 18.42 -8.04 -9.35
CA PHE A 211 19.61 -8.58 -8.69
C PHE A 211 20.17 -7.63 -7.62
N LEU A 212 20.18 -6.33 -7.90
CA LEU A 212 20.63 -5.33 -6.95
C LEU A 212 19.73 -5.27 -5.72
N THR A 213 18.40 -5.33 -5.90
CA THR A 213 17.44 -5.42 -4.81
C THR A 213 17.64 -6.66 -3.95
N VAL A 214 17.82 -7.84 -4.56
CA VAL A 214 18.08 -9.08 -3.82
C VAL A 214 19.40 -9.00 -3.06
N PHE A 215 20.45 -8.45 -3.66
CA PHE A 215 21.75 -8.27 -3.02
C PHE A 215 21.65 -7.42 -1.74
N PHE A 216 21.05 -6.23 -1.82
CA PHE A 216 20.89 -5.36 -0.66
C PHE A 216 19.96 -5.95 0.40
N ALA A 217 18.88 -6.62 0.00
CA ALA A 217 18.01 -7.34 0.94
C ALA A 217 18.80 -8.43 1.69
N SER A 218 19.64 -9.20 0.99
CA SER A 218 20.47 -10.25 1.59
C SER A 218 21.48 -9.68 2.59
N VAL A 219 22.09 -8.53 2.28
CA VAL A 219 23.01 -7.84 3.19
C VAL A 219 22.28 -7.37 4.45
N ALA A 220 21.07 -6.80 4.31
CA ALA A 220 20.24 -6.39 5.45
C ALA A 220 19.87 -7.58 6.34
N VAL A 221 19.44 -8.70 5.73
CA VAL A 221 19.14 -9.95 6.41
C VAL A 221 20.36 -10.44 7.19
N ALA A 222 21.53 -10.50 6.56
CA ALA A 222 22.76 -10.95 7.20
C ALA A 222 23.14 -10.08 8.41
N ALA A 223 23.05 -8.75 8.28
CA ALA A 223 23.35 -7.82 9.37
C ALA A 223 22.42 -8.05 10.59
N GLN A 224 21.13 -8.31 10.35
CA GLN A 224 20.18 -8.60 11.42
C GLN A 224 20.41 -9.98 12.05
N VAL A 225 20.70 -11.00 11.25
CA VAL A 225 21.00 -12.34 11.77
C VAL A 225 22.26 -12.29 12.65
N VAL A 226 23.27 -11.51 12.28
CA VAL A 226 24.46 -11.30 13.12
C VAL A 226 24.09 -10.66 14.47
N LEU A 227 23.26 -9.62 14.47
CA LEU A 227 22.78 -9.01 15.73
C LEU A 227 22.03 -10.03 16.61
N LEU A 228 21.21 -10.88 16.00
CA LEU A 228 20.42 -11.88 16.72
C LEU A 228 21.25 -13.06 17.21
N TYR A 229 22.32 -13.41 16.50
CA TYR A 229 23.28 -14.43 16.92
C TYR A 229 23.99 -13.98 18.21
N TYR A 230 24.48 -12.74 18.25
CA TYR A 230 25.13 -12.15 19.44
C TYR A 230 24.15 -11.59 20.48
N ARG A 231 22.85 -11.89 20.37
CA ARG A 231 21.82 -11.33 21.26
C ARG A 231 22.09 -11.63 22.73
N ASP A 232 22.42 -12.89 23.04
CA ASP A 232 22.57 -13.33 24.43
C ASP A 232 23.86 -12.74 25.04
N ASP A 233 24.95 -12.68 24.27
CA ASP A 233 26.20 -12.00 24.67
C ASP A 233 25.99 -10.50 24.97
N ILE A 234 25.14 -9.82 24.19
CA ILE A 234 24.79 -8.41 24.42
C ILE A 234 24.03 -8.25 25.74
N ILE A 235 23.11 -9.16 26.03
CA ILE A 235 22.33 -9.14 27.28
C ILE A 235 23.26 -9.37 28.48
N ASP A 236 24.12 -10.39 28.40
CA ASP A 236 25.08 -10.71 29.46
C ASP A 236 26.09 -9.59 29.69
N GLY A 237 26.57 -8.96 28.62
CA GLY A 237 27.51 -7.82 28.68
C GLY A 237 26.91 -6.54 29.29
N LEU A 238 25.60 -6.35 29.22
CA LEU A 238 24.88 -5.23 29.86
C LEU A 238 24.56 -5.50 31.35
N GLY A 239 24.89 -6.69 31.83
CA GLY A 239 24.48 -7.19 33.15
C GLY A 239 23.04 -7.70 33.14
N ASN A 240 22.74 -8.65 34.03
CA ASN A 240 21.43 -9.29 34.19
C ASN A 240 20.35 -8.36 34.78
N VAL A 241 20.24 -7.13 34.26
CA VAL A 241 19.13 -6.23 34.53
C VAL A 241 17.97 -6.56 33.60
N PRO A 242 16.71 -6.56 34.08
CA PRO A 242 15.55 -6.87 33.24
C PRO A 242 15.42 -6.00 31.98
N ALA A 243 15.97 -4.78 32.01
CA ALA A 243 15.99 -3.87 30.87
C ALA A 243 16.94 -4.31 29.73
N ALA A 244 17.98 -5.11 30.02
CA ALA A 244 18.95 -5.55 29.02
C ALA A 244 18.30 -6.42 27.93
N ALA A 245 17.29 -7.22 28.28
CA ALA A 245 16.56 -8.09 27.34
C ALA A 245 15.82 -7.33 26.22
N ILE A 246 15.52 -6.04 26.43
CA ILE A 246 14.78 -5.19 25.48
C ILE A 246 15.76 -4.54 24.46
N VAL A 247 17.02 -4.35 24.85
CA VAL A 247 18.01 -3.60 24.08
C VAL A 247 18.26 -4.18 22.68
N PRO A 248 18.45 -5.50 22.48
CA PRO A 248 18.62 -6.07 21.13
C PRO A 248 17.40 -5.82 20.23
N GLY A 249 16.19 -5.87 20.80
CA GLY A 249 14.94 -5.60 20.08
C GLY A 249 14.84 -4.14 19.61
N ILE A 250 15.20 -3.19 20.48
CA ILE A 250 15.27 -1.76 20.15
C ILE A 250 16.34 -1.50 19.08
N ALA A 251 17.54 -2.08 19.24
CA ALA A 251 18.62 -1.92 18.29
C ALA A 251 18.22 -2.43 16.90
N ASN A 252 17.57 -3.60 16.83
CA ASN A 252 17.04 -4.13 15.58
C ASN A 252 15.99 -3.20 14.94
N GLY A 253 15.06 -2.67 15.74
CA GLY A 253 14.07 -1.70 15.27
C GLY A 253 14.70 -0.43 14.68
N LEU A 254 15.74 0.11 15.32
CA LEU A 254 16.49 1.28 14.81
C LEU A 254 17.27 0.97 13.52
N ILE A 255 17.89 -0.21 13.44
CA ILE A 255 18.58 -0.66 12.22
C ILE A 255 17.61 -0.73 11.06
N ILE A 256 16.41 -1.29 11.26
CA ILE A 256 15.37 -1.38 10.23
C ILE A 256 14.99 0.02 9.73
N VAL A 257 14.72 0.97 10.63
CA VAL A 257 14.37 2.36 10.24
C VAL A 257 15.47 3.00 9.39
N ILE A 258 16.75 2.84 9.78
CA ILE A 258 17.88 3.39 9.04
C ILE A 258 17.98 2.76 7.65
N LEU A 259 17.87 1.43 7.58
CA LEU A 259 17.92 0.68 6.32
C LEU A 259 16.80 1.08 5.36
N ASP A 260 15.59 1.28 5.88
CA ASP A 260 14.42 1.69 5.09
C ASP A 260 14.61 3.10 4.50
N VAL A 261 15.19 4.05 5.26
CA VAL A 261 15.53 5.38 4.73
C VAL A 261 16.57 5.29 3.61
N CYS A 262 17.65 4.52 3.82
CA CYS A 262 18.69 4.32 2.81
C CYS A 262 18.12 3.66 1.54
N TRP A 263 17.30 2.62 1.70
CA TRP A 263 16.66 1.93 0.59
C TRP A 263 15.62 2.79 -0.13
N GLY A 264 14.90 3.65 0.58
CA GLY A 264 13.95 4.60 0.01
C GLY A 264 14.59 5.51 -1.04
N ILE A 265 15.83 5.94 -0.81
CA ILE A 265 16.63 6.76 -1.75
C ILE A 265 17.18 5.89 -2.90
N LEU A 266 17.77 4.74 -2.55
CA LEU A 266 18.41 3.87 -3.54
C LEU A 266 17.40 3.26 -4.52
N SER A 267 16.23 2.83 -4.06
CA SER A 267 15.17 2.27 -4.89
C SER A 267 14.68 3.23 -5.96
N VAL A 268 14.56 4.53 -5.65
CA VAL A 268 14.22 5.57 -6.63
C VAL A 268 15.32 5.70 -7.68
N TRP A 269 16.59 5.75 -7.24
CA TRP A 269 17.72 5.83 -8.16
C TRP A 269 17.77 4.63 -9.12
N ILE A 270 17.58 3.42 -8.61
CA ILE A 270 17.55 2.18 -9.41
C ILE A 270 16.38 2.23 -10.41
N THR A 271 15.18 2.59 -9.95
CA THR A 271 13.96 2.58 -10.79
C THR A 271 14.03 3.66 -11.87
N ASN A 272 14.66 4.81 -11.60
CA ASN A 272 14.91 5.83 -12.61
C ASN A 272 15.83 5.33 -13.74
N ARG A 273 16.74 4.38 -13.45
CA ARG A 273 17.59 3.74 -14.47
C ARG A 273 16.84 2.75 -15.36
N GLU A 274 15.66 2.26 -14.96
CA GLU A 274 14.83 1.36 -15.77
C GLU A 274 14.05 2.07 -16.88
N ASN A 275 13.97 3.41 -16.84
CA ASN A 275 13.37 4.26 -17.87
C ASN A 275 11.93 3.84 -18.26
N HIS A 276 11.02 3.89 -17.29
CA HIS A 276 9.59 3.59 -17.49
C HIS A 276 8.87 4.69 -18.29
N ARG A 277 7.96 4.29 -19.19
CA ARG A 277 7.17 5.20 -20.03
C ARG A 277 6.02 5.87 -19.28
N SER A 278 5.20 5.09 -18.57
CA SER A 278 4.04 5.57 -17.80
C SER A 278 4.39 5.74 -16.32
N GLU A 279 3.73 6.69 -15.65
CA GLU A 279 3.85 6.88 -14.19
C GLU A 279 3.42 5.61 -13.45
N GLU A 280 2.32 4.98 -13.86
CA GLU A 280 1.83 3.73 -13.26
C GLU A 280 2.88 2.59 -13.32
N SER A 281 3.52 2.37 -14.46
CA SER A 281 4.55 1.32 -14.59
C SER A 281 5.79 1.62 -13.74
N TYR A 282 6.19 2.89 -13.65
CA TYR A 282 7.27 3.33 -12.77
C TYR A 282 6.90 3.07 -11.30
N ASN A 283 5.69 3.48 -10.93
CA ASN A 283 5.13 3.38 -9.61
C ASN A 283 5.04 1.92 -9.14
N ASN A 284 4.48 1.02 -9.97
CA ASN A 284 4.40 -0.40 -9.69
C ASN A 284 5.79 -1.04 -9.51
N SER A 285 6.75 -0.70 -10.37
CA SER A 285 8.13 -1.19 -10.25
C SER A 285 8.80 -0.75 -8.94
N LEU A 286 8.57 0.50 -8.54
CA LEU A 286 9.09 1.05 -7.29
C LEU A 286 8.45 0.36 -6.06
N VAL A 287 7.14 0.14 -6.08
CA VAL A 287 6.40 -0.57 -5.02
C VAL A 287 6.96 -1.98 -4.83
N TYR A 288 7.12 -2.76 -5.91
CA TYR A 288 7.66 -4.12 -5.80
C TYR A 288 9.06 -4.17 -5.18
N LYS A 289 9.96 -3.25 -5.57
CA LYS A 289 11.33 -3.20 -5.02
C LYS A 289 11.37 -2.77 -3.56
N ARG A 290 10.55 -1.80 -3.17
CA ARG A 290 10.44 -1.34 -1.78
C ARG A 290 9.86 -2.45 -0.92
N PHE A 291 8.74 -3.02 -1.34
CA PHE A 291 8.11 -4.14 -0.65
C PHE A 291 9.05 -5.33 -0.50
N ALA A 292 9.74 -5.77 -1.56
CA ALA A 292 10.65 -6.90 -1.49
C ALA A 292 11.76 -6.70 -0.45
N PHE A 293 12.43 -5.54 -0.45
CA PHE A 293 13.46 -5.22 0.54
C PHE A 293 12.87 -5.17 1.96
N GLN A 294 11.76 -4.44 2.13
CA GLN A 294 11.17 -4.21 3.44
C GLN A 294 10.55 -5.46 4.04
N PHE A 295 9.98 -6.35 3.23
CA PHE A 295 9.49 -7.64 3.68
C PHE A 295 10.60 -8.42 4.39
N PHE A 296 11.76 -8.56 3.75
CA PHE A 296 12.89 -9.25 4.36
C PHE A 296 13.49 -8.46 5.52
N SER A 297 13.73 -7.16 5.39
CA SER A 297 14.32 -6.36 6.47
C SER A 297 13.42 -6.29 7.71
N ASN A 298 12.09 -6.33 7.58
CA ASN A 298 11.19 -6.17 8.72
C ASN A 298 10.84 -7.48 9.43
N TYR A 299 10.79 -8.59 8.68
CA TYR A 299 10.31 -9.87 9.21
C TYR A 299 11.42 -10.87 9.50
N THR A 300 12.66 -10.63 9.06
CA THR A 300 13.79 -11.56 9.26
C THR A 300 14.00 -11.92 10.73
N SER A 301 13.97 -10.94 11.64
CA SER A 301 14.18 -11.25 13.05
C SER A 301 13.11 -12.15 13.64
N LEU A 302 11.86 -12.00 13.18
CA LEU A 302 10.74 -12.83 13.64
C LEU A 302 10.82 -14.23 13.00
N PHE A 303 11.14 -14.32 11.71
CA PHE A 303 11.38 -15.61 11.03
C PHE A 303 12.56 -16.37 11.66
N TYR A 304 13.65 -15.67 12.00
CA TYR A 304 14.80 -16.24 12.68
C TYR A 304 14.40 -16.87 14.03
N LEU A 305 13.68 -16.11 14.86
CA LEU A 305 13.23 -16.59 16.17
C LEU A 305 12.18 -17.71 16.06
N ALA A 306 11.33 -17.67 15.03
CA ALA A 306 10.28 -18.66 14.81
C ALA A 306 10.83 -20.02 14.36
N PHE A 307 11.73 -20.02 13.37
CA PHE A 307 12.07 -21.23 12.62
C PHE A 307 13.54 -21.64 12.71
N PHE A 308 14.46 -20.68 12.86
CA PHE A 308 15.90 -20.96 12.89
C PHE A 308 16.40 -21.19 14.31
N LYS A 309 16.05 -20.32 15.27
CA LYS A 309 16.48 -20.45 16.66
C LYS A 309 16.07 -21.79 17.31
N PRO A 310 14.83 -22.30 17.13
CA PRO A 310 14.44 -23.60 17.71
C PRO A 310 15.19 -24.80 17.10
N PHE A 311 15.66 -24.66 15.86
CA PHE A 311 16.50 -25.68 15.23
C PHE A 311 17.93 -25.64 15.78
N LEU A 312 18.49 -24.43 15.94
CA LEU A 312 19.84 -24.21 16.47
C LEU A 312 19.96 -24.51 17.97
N SER A 313 18.89 -24.31 18.74
CA SER A 313 18.85 -24.61 20.19
C SER A 313 19.03 -26.09 20.54
N ARG A 314 18.94 -26.99 19.55
CA ARG A 314 19.37 -28.39 19.69
C ARG A 314 20.88 -28.55 19.80
N ILE A 315 21.65 -27.53 19.42
CA ILE A 315 23.12 -27.52 19.35
C ILE A 315 23.70 -26.50 20.34
N GLU A 316 23.14 -25.28 20.44
CA GLU A 316 23.58 -24.24 21.40
C GLU A 316 22.50 -23.16 21.65
N ASN A 317 22.49 -22.54 22.84
CA ASN A 317 21.55 -21.52 23.37
C ASN A 317 20.07 -21.93 23.55
N GLN A 318 19.67 -22.14 24.81
CA GLN A 318 18.28 -22.45 25.19
C GLN A 318 17.37 -21.23 25.04
N CYS A 319 16.12 -21.43 24.62
CA CYS A 319 15.11 -20.37 24.62
C CYS A 319 14.96 -19.78 26.04
N THR A 320 14.62 -18.50 26.16
CA THR A 320 14.46 -17.88 27.47
C THR A 320 13.12 -18.26 28.13
N ILE A 321 13.06 -18.19 29.45
CA ILE A 321 11.78 -18.29 30.18
C ILE A 321 11.02 -16.99 29.96
N GLY A 322 9.83 -17.09 29.37
CA GLY A 322 8.96 -15.95 29.16
C GLY A 322 8.42 -15.36 30.46
N TRP A 323 7.86 -14.16 30.39
CA TRP A 323 7.37 -13.40 31.57
C TRP A 323 6.09 -14.00 32.16
N LEU A 324 5.48 -14.94 31.42
CA LEU A 324 4.21 -15.57 31.75
C LEU A 324 4.27 -17.09 31.75
N GLU A 325 5.30 -17.68 31.12
CA GLU A 325 5.46 -19.13 31.00
C GLU A 325 6.49 -19.66 32.00
N SER A 326 6.26 -20.88 32.49
CA SER A 326 7.15 -21.57 33.43
C SER A 326 8.16 -22.49 32.75
N THR A 327 8.05 -22.68 31.43
CA THR A 327 8.97 -23.45 30.59
C THR A 327 9.62 -22.55 29.56
N PRO A 328 10.91 -22.75 29.24
CA PRO A 328 11.58 -21.98 28.19
C PRO A 328 10.95 -22.28 26.82
N THR A 329 10.26 -21.30 26.22
CA THR A 329 9.75 -21.40 24.85
C THR A 329 10.28 -20.25 24.01
N CYS A 330 10.62 -20.52 22.76
CA CYS A 330 11.06 -19.50 21.81
C CYS A 330 9.90 -18.58 21.36
N MET A 331 8.65 -18.96 21.65
CA MET A 331 7.47 -18.11 21.44
C MET A 331 7.52 -16.84 22.30
N SER A 332 8.07 -16.93 23.52
CA SER A 332 8.25 -15.78 24.38
C SER A 332 9.23 -14.76 23.79
N ASP A 333 10.40 -15.21 23.32
CA ASP A 333 11.39 -14.38 22.63
C ASP A 333 10.79 -13.68 21.41
N MET A 334 9.97 -14.39 20.62
CA MET A 334 9.24 -13.81 19.49
C MET A 334 8.27 -12.73 19.92
N SER A 335 7.50 -12.95 21.00
CA SER A 335 6.55 -11.99 21.53
C SER A 335 7.26 -10.70 21.97
N PHE A 336 8.40 -10.79 22.67
CA PHE A 336 9.21 -9.61 23.01
C PHE A 336 9.78 -8.91 21.79
N GLN A 337 10.27 -9.66 20.81
CA GLN A 337 10.79 -9.08 19.58
C GLN A 337 9.69 -8.35 18.80
N LEU A 338 8.48 -8.93 18.70
CA LEU A 338 7.36 -8.30 18.03
C LEU A 338 6.88 -7.05 18.78
N LEU A 339 6.75 -7.12 20.11
CA LEU A 339 6.37 -5.98 20.95
C LEU A 339 7.39 -4.84 20.82
N THR A 340 8.69 -5.14 20.88
CA THR A 340 9.74 -4.13 20.74
C THR A 340 9.78 -3.54 19.34
N LEU A 341 9.56 -4.31 18.28
CA LEU A 341 9.45 -3.78 16.92
C LEU A 341 8.23 -2.88 16.76
N LEU A 342 7.05 -3.31 17.23
CA LEU A 342 5.83 -2.50 17.20
C LEU A 342 5.97 -1.23 18.03
N ALA A 343 6.69 -1.27 19.15
CA ALA A 343 6.92 -0.08 19.97
C ALA A 343 7.97 0.85 19.34
N THR A 344 9.10 0.33 18.89
CA THR A 344 10.25 1.15 18.47
C THR A 344 10.13 1.61 17.04
N ARG A 345 9.98 0.68 16.09
CA ARG A 345 9.93 1.01 14.66
C ARG A 345 8.76 1.93 14.37
N VAL A 346 7.57 1.59 14.86
CA VAL A 346 6.35 2.36 14.56
C VAL A 346 6.47 3.76 15.14
N THR A 347 6.78 3.91 16.43
CA THR A 347 6.86 5.26 17.04
C THR A 347 7.96 6.11 16.44
N VAL A 348 9.13 5.52 16.11
CA VAL A 348 10.23 6.25 15.47
C VAL A 348 9.86 6.63 14.03
N SER A 349 9.25 5.72 13.26
CA SER A 349 8.77 6.00 11.89
C SER A 349 7.80 7.19 11.90
N GLN A 350 6.74 7.11 12.71
CA GLN A 350 5.75 8.17 12.88
C GLN A 350 6.38 9.50 13.29
N ALA A 351 7.33 9.46 14.24
CA ALA A 351 8.02 10.65 14.69
C ALA A 351 8.84 11.28 13.56
N LEU A 352 9.64 10.49 12.83
CA LEU A 352 10.47 10.98 11.73
C LEU A 352 9.62 11.54 10.60
N GLU A 353 8.49 10.91 10.30
CA GLU A 353 7.62 11.30 9.21
C GLU A 353 7.00 12.69 9.40
N VAL A 354 6.65 13.05 10.64
CA VAL A 354 6.12 14.38 10.96
C VAL A 354 7.25 15.37 11.26
N LEU A 355 8.24 14.94 12.03
CA LEU A 355 9.28 15.83 12.58
C LEU A 355 10.24 16.31 11.49
N ILE A 356 10.67 15.44 10.57
CA ILE A 356 11.59 15.82 9.49
C ILE A 356 11.00 16.95 8.63
N PRO A 357 9.83 16.80 7.99
CA PRO A 357 9.29 17.86 7.12
C PRO A 357 8.91 19.13 7.90
N TYR A 358 8.46 18.99 9.16
CA TYR A 358 8.21 20.13 10.02
C TYR A 358 9.50 20.94 10.29
N LEU A 359 10.58 20.27 10.68
CA LEU A 359 11.86 20.92 10.97
C LEU A 359 12.48 21.52 9.71
N THR A 360 12.45 20.82 8.57
CA THR A 360 13.01 21.34 7.31
C THR A 360 12.27 22.59 6.85
N SER A 361 10.94 22.63 6.96
CA SER A 361 10.15 23.81 6.61
C SER A 361 10.44 24.99 7.55
N LYS A 362 10.47 24.76 8.86
CA LYS A 362 10.77 25.82 9.85
C LYS A 362 12.18 26.37 9.70
N LEU A 363 13.16 25.49 9.46
CA LEU A 363 14.54 25.88 9.21
C LEU A 363 14.66 26.72 7.94
N GLY A 364 13.96 26.35 6.86
CA GLY A 364 13.92 27.13 5.61
C GLY A 364 13.37 28.54 5.81
N VAL A 365 12.26 28.68 6.55
CA VAL A 365 11.68 29.98 6.90
C VAL A 365 12.64 30.79 7.79
N PHE A 366 13.26 30.16 8.78
CA PHE A 366 14.22 30.82 9.67
C PHE A 366 15.45 31.34 8.93
N LEU A 367 16.07 30.52 8.08
CA LEU A 367 17.21 30.91 7.25
C LEU A 367 16.86 32.07 6.31
N THR A 368 15.65 32.05 5.76
CA THR A 368 15.13 33.13 4.91
C THR A 368 14.93 34.42 5.69
N TRP A 369 14.32 34.35 6.86
CA TRP A 369 14.15 35.49 7.76
C TRP A 369 15.50 36.12 8.14
N ILE A 370 16.53 35.30 8.40
CA ILE A 370 17.90 35.79 8.62
C ILE A 370 18.41 36.55 7.38
N LYS A 371 18.24 35.98 6.18
CA LYS A 371 18.68 36.63 4.92
C LYS A 371 17.97 37.97 4.69
N VAL A 372 16.65 38.03 4.85
CA VAL A 372 15.85 39.26 4.69
C VAL A 372 16.26 40.33 5.71
N ARG A 373 16.43 39.96 6.99
CA ARG A 373 16.89 40.91 8.02
C ARG A 373 18.27 41.46 7.72
N ARG A 374 19.20 40.63 7.24
CA ARG A 374 20.54 41.08 6.81
C ARG A 374 20.45 42.06 5.62
N GLN A 375 19.55 41.81 4.66
CA GLN A 375 19.33 42.72 3.53
C GLN A 375 18.69 44.05 3.94
N ILE A 376 17.69 44.06 4.82
CA ILE A 376 17.07 45.29 5.33
C ILE A 376 18.10 46.14 6.07
N LYS A 377 18.92 45.52 6.93
CA LYS A 377 20.01 46.20 7.65
C LYS A 377 21.04 46.81 6.69
N LYS A 378 21.36 46.14 5.57
CA LYS A 378 22.23 46.69 4.52
C LYS A 378 21.57 47.80 3.69
N SER A 379 20.26 47.74 3.47
CA SER A 379 19.52 48.70 2.64
C SER A 379 19.13 49.99 3.39
N GLY A 380 19.30 50.07 4.71
CA GLY A 380 19.02 51.26 5.52
C GLY A 380 17.55 51.70 5.60
N ASN A 381 16.63 50.92 5.02
CA ASN A 381 15.23 51.34 4.83
C ASN A 381 14.31 50.65 5.85
N ALA A 382 13.98 51.37 6.94
CA ALA A 382 13.27 50.83 8.11
C ALA A 382 11.76 50.57 7.89
N ASN A 383 11.16 51.12 6.82
CA ASN A 383 9.71 51.06 6.58
C ASN A 383 9.25 49.84 5.74
N ARG A 384 10.14 48.89 5.42
CA ARG A 384 9.77 47.72 4.63
C ARG A 384 9.11 46.67 5.53
N SER A 385 7.80 46.45 5.35
CA SER A 385 7.05 45.37 6.00
C SER A 385 7.79 44.04 5.86
N THR A 386 8.07 43.39 6.99
CA THR A 386 8.68 42.05 7.05
C THR A 386 7.64 40.94 6.87
N SER A 387 6.37 41.29 6.62
CA SER A 387 5.29 40.32 6.44
C SER A 387 5.50 39.58 5.12
N THR A 388 5.87 38.30 5.22
CA THR A 388 6.00 37.42 4.06
C THR A 388 4.60 37.06 3.57
N SER A 389 4.39 37.16 2.26
CA SER A 389 3.14 36.74 1.63
C SER A 389 2.85 35.27 1.95
N ARG A 390 1.58 34.94 2.12
CA ARG A 390 1.12 33.57 2.35
C ARG A 390 1.63 32.58 1.29
N TYR A 391 1.55 32.97 0.02
CA TYR A 391 1.99 32.12 -1.09
C TYR A 391 3.49 31.79 -0.99
N TYR A 392 4.28 32.71 -0.45
CA TYR A 392 5.70 32.51 -0.19
C TYR A 392 5.97 31.59 1.01
N GLN A 393 5.08 31.58 2.01
CA GLN A 393 5.18 30.62 3.11
C GLN A 393 4.82 29.21 2.63
N GLU A 394 3.76 29.07 1.84
CA GLU A 394 3.35 27.78 1.26
C GLU A 394 4.41 27.24 0.28
N SER A 395 5.12 28.09 -0.46
CA SER A 395 6.23 27.64 -1.32
C SER A 395 7.43 27.07 -0.56
N ASN A 396 7.56 27.37 0.74
CA ASN A 396 8.63 26.84 1.60
C ASN A 396 8.20 25.58 2.38
N LEU A 397 6.96 25.10 2.18
CA LEU A 397 6.56 23.78 2.67
C LEU A 397 7.27 22.70 1.86
N ALA A 398 7.48 21.53 2.46
CA ALA A 398 8.05 20.40 1.74
C ALA A 398 7.06 19.91 0.66
N PRO A 399 7.54 19.45 -0.51
CA PRO A 399 6.68 18.79 -1.48
C PRO A 399 6.29 17.40 -0.98
N TYR A 400 5.03 17.03 -1.16
CA TYR A 400 4.56 15.66 -0.92
C TYR A 400 4.78 14.83 -2.20
N HIS A 401 5.60 13.80 -2.10
CA HIS A 401 6.09 13.07 -3.28
C HIS A 401 5.16 11.94 -3.73
N SER A 402 4.67 11.10 -2.80
CA SER A 402 3.89 9.92 -3.16
C SER A 402 3.17 9.31 -1.94
N VAL A 403 1.93 8.86 -2.17
CA VAL A 403 1.12 8.07 -1.23
C VAL A 403 1.66 6.67 -0.96
N MET A 404 2.58 6.20 -1.79
CA MET A 404 3.18 4.88 -1.63
C MET A 404 3.89 4.72 -0.30
N ASN A 405 4.52 5.77 0.21
CA ASN A 405 5.20 5.71 1.50
C ASN A 405 4.17 5.41 2.60
N ASP A 406 3.01 6.08 2.55
CA ASP A 406 1.95 5.88 3.53
C ASP A 406 1.38 4.44 3.45
N TYR A 407 1.07 3.96 2.23
CA TYR A 407 0.62 2.56 2.06
C TYR A 407 1.64 1.54 2.57
N ASN A 408 2.93 1.79 2.38
CA ASN A 408 4.00 0.90 2.79
C ASN A 408 3.97 0.64 4.29
N GLU A 409 3.83 1.69 5.10
CA GLU A 409 3.78 1.57 6.56
C GLU A 409 2.59 0.71 6.99
N ILE A 410 1.42 0.95 6.39
CA ILE A 410 0.20 0.17 6.64
C ILE A 410 0.35 -1.30 6.22
N VAL A 411 0.91 -1.57 5.04
CA VAL A 411 1.06 -2.93 4.50
C VAL A 411 2.04 -3.74 5.36
N ILE A 412 3.14 -3.13 5.82
CA ILE A 412 4.08 -3.85 6.69
C ILE A 412 3.46 -4.10 8.08
N LEU A 413 2.68 -3.16 8.62
CA LEU A 413 1.91 -3.35 9.86
C LEU A 413 0.87 -4.47 9.72
N PHE A 414 0.16 -4.53 8.60
CA PHE A 414 -0.74 -5.64 8.28
C PHE A 414 0.00 -6.97 8.31
N GLY A 415 1.22 -7.05 7.75
CA GLY A 415 2.00 -8.27 7.80
C GLY A 415 2.45 -8.69 9.20
N TYR A 416 2.79 -7.76 10.12
CA TYR A 416 3.06 -8.13 11.52
C TYR A 416 1.86 -8.82 12.17
N VAL A 417 0.65 -8.33 11.89
CA VAL A 417 -0.59 -8.94 12.39
C VAL A 417 -0.84 -10.28 11.69
N ALA A 418 -0.87 -10.31 10.36
CA ALA A 418 -1.23 -11.50 9.61
C ALA A 418 -0.25 -12.67 9.83
N LEU A 419 1.05 -12.39 9.89
CA LEU A 419 2.11 -13.42 9.97
C LEU A 419 2.38 -13.89 11.41
N PHE A 420 2.29 -12.99 12.40
CA PHE A 420 2.89 -13.22 13.73
C PHE A 420 1.95 -12.96 14.92
N ALA A 421 0.69 -12.56 14.70
CA ALA A 421 -0.23 -12.29 15.83
C ALA A 421 -0.44 -13.51 16.74
N VAL A 422 -0.29 -14.74 16.23
CA VAL A 422 -0.40 -15.96 17.05
C VAL A 422 0.66 -15.99 18.18
N ALA A 423 1.85 -15.42 17.96
CA ALA A 423 2.88 -15.32 18.98
C ALA A 423 2.59 -14.25 20.04
N PHE A 424 1.82 -13.23 19.68
CA PHE A 424 1.40 -12.17 20.59
C PHE A 424 -0.04 -11.72 20.28
N PRO A 425 -1.06 -12.35 20.91
CA PRO A 425 -2.47 -12.10 20.57
C PRO A 425 -2.97 -10.66 20.81
N LEU A 426 -2.21 -9.82 21.55
CA LEU A 426 -2.49 -8.38 21.69
C LEU A 426 -1.90 -7.53 20.56
N ALA A 427 -1.09 -8.08 19.66
CA ALA A 427 -0.51 -7.34 18.53
C ALA A 427 -1.56 -6.58 17.70
N PRO A 428 -2.72 -7.19 17.32
CA PRO A 428 -3.72 -6.48 16.53
C PRO A 428 -4.31 -5.26 17.26
N LEU A 429 -4.40 -5.31 18.59
CA LEU A 429 -4.89 -4.19 19.40
C LEU A 429 -3.90 -3.02 19.39
N LEU A 430 -2.59 -3.31 19.47
CA LEU A 430 -1.55 -2.29 19.36
C LEU A 430 -1.53 -1.66 17.96
N VAL A 431 -1.65 -2.48 16.92
CA VAL A 431 -1.70 -2.00 15.53
C VAL A 431 -2.98 -1.21 15.27
N LEU A 432 -4.12 -1.60 15.85
CA LEU A 432 -5.36 -0.83 15.81
C LEU A 432 -5.20 0.55 16.45
N PHE A 433 -4.56 0.63 17.63
CA PHE A 433 -4.26 1.92 18.25
C PHE A 433 -3.35 2.77 17.35
N ASN A 434 -2.31 2.17 16.77
CA ASN A 434 -1.46 2.87 15.81
C ASN A 434 -2.28 3.38 14.63
N ASN A 435 -3.12 2.54 14.02
CA ASN A 435 -3.94 2.89 12.87
C ASN A 435 -4.87 4.08 13.14
N VAL A 436 -5.45 4.19 14.34
CA VAL A 436 -6.28 5.35 14.73
C VAL A 436 -5.45 6.64 14.81
N VAL A 437 -4.22 6.55 15.33
CA VAL A 437 -3.28 7.69 15.36
C VAL A 437 -2.83 8.04 13.94
N GLU A 438 -2.49 7.03 13.14
CA GLU A 438 -2.03 7.10 11.75
C GLU A 438 -2.96 7.96 10.89
N VAL A 439 -4.24 7.59 10.82
CA VAL A 439 -5.24 8.31 10.01
C VAL A 439 -5.25 9.81 10.32
N ARG A 440 -5.08 10.17 11.60
CA ARG A 440 -5.10 11.56 12.06
C ARG A 440 -3.78 12.27 11.80
N VAL A 441 -2.65 11.59 12.05
CA VAL A 441 -1.31 12.10 11.78
C VAL A 441 -1.14 12.36 10.29
N ASP A 442 -1.58 11.45 9.42
CA ASP A 442 -1.54 11.61 7.97
C ASP A 442 -2.40 12.75 7.47
N ALA A 443 -3.63 12.85 7.98
CA ALA A 443 -4.50 13.97 7.66
C ALA A 443 -3.86 15.31 8.07
N PHE A 444 -3.24 15.38 9.26
CA PHE A 444 -2.54 16.58 9.71
C PHE A 444 -1.31 16.87 8.85
N LYS A 445 -0.50 15.86 8.57
CA LYS A 445 0.72 15.91 7.77
C LYS A 445 0.44 16.47 6.38
N ILE A 446 -0.52 15.88 5.66
CA ILE A 446 -0.86 16.25 4.28
C ILE A 446 -1.55 17.63 4.23
N LEU A 447 -2.41 17.94 5.19
CA LEU A 447 -3.15 19.20 5.17
C LEU A 447 -2.35 20.40 5.69
N LYS A 448 -1.36 20.22 6.59
CA LYS A 448 -0.68 21.34 7.27
C LYS A 448 0.83 21.40 7.09
N ILE A 449 1.51 20.27 6.87
CA ILE A 449 2.98 20.22 6.85
C ILE A 449 3.51 20.27 5.42
N PHE A 450 2.84 19.61 4.48
CA PHE A 450 3.22 19.57 3.08
C PHE A 450 2.56 20.67 2.25
N GLN A 451 3.15 20.93 1.07
CA GLN A 451 2.46 21.64 -0.01
C GLN A 451 1.20 20.89 -0.43
N ARG A 452 0.18 21.61 -0.93
CA ARG A 452 -1.04 20.96 -1.41
C ARG A 452 -0.69 20.03 -2.58
N VAL A 453 -1.08 18.77 -2.42
CA VAL A 453 -0.90 17.73 -3.42
C VAL A 453 -1.75 18.04 -4.64
N ASN A 454 -1.19 17.80 -5.83
CA ASN A 454 -1.98 17.86 -7.06
C ASN A 454 -2.94 16.66 -7.08
N ALA A 455 -4.23 16.93 -7.29
CA ALA A 455 -5.24 15.89 -7.31
C ALA A 455 -4.96 14.89 -8.43
N ARG A 456 -4.65 13.65 -8.04
CA ARG A 456 -4.47 12.52 -8.95
C ARG A 456 -5.68 11.62 -8.87
N ALA A 457 -6.08 11.13 -10.04
CA ALA A 457 -7.12 10.13 -10.16
C ALA A 457 -6.49 8.75 -9.96
N ALA A 458 -7.18 7.88 -9.25
CA ALA A 458 -6.90 6.46 -9.08
C ALA A 458 -8.21 5.76 -8.74
N ASP A 459 -8.35 4.54 -9.19
CA ASP A 459 -9.46 3.61 -8.96
C ASP A 459 -9.04 2.39 -8.13
N GLU A 460 -7.74 2.12 -8.01
CA GLU A 460 -7.23 1.06 -7.14
C GLU A 460 -6.01 1.49 -6.32
N ILE A 461 -5.68 0.66 -5.33
CA ILE A 461 -4.46 0.82 -4.52
C ILE A 461 -3.20 0.34 -5.28
N GLY A 462 -3.39 -0.27 -6.46
CA GLY A 462 -2.34 -0.72 -7.37
C GLY A 462 -1.55 -1.92 -6.83
N ALA A 463 -0.25 -1.94 -7.11
CA ALA A 463 0.67 -3.04 -6.73
C ALA A 463 0.67 -3.42 -5.23
N TRP A 464 0.16 -2.57 -4.35
CA TRP A 464 -0.02 -2.88 -2.92
C TRP A 464 -1.03 -3.98 -2.67
N GLU A 465 -2.05 -4.13 -3.53
CA GLU A 465 -2.98 -5.24 -3.44
C GLU A 465 -2.26 -6.58 -3.62
N HIS A 466 -1.38 -6.68 -4.62
CA HIS A 466 -0.54 -7.86 -4.83
C HIS A 466 0.39 -8.12 -3.65
N ALA A 467 0.97 -7.08 -3.04
CA ALA A 467 1.79 -7.22 -1.84
C ALA A 467 0.99 -7.80 -0.64
N LEU A 468 -0.23 -7.31 -0.42
CA LEU A 468 -1.14 -7.83 0.61
C LEU A 468 -1.53 -9.29 0.34
N GLN A 469 -1.79 -9.65 -0.92
CA GLN A 469 -2.07 -11.03 -1.31
C GLN A 469 -0.88 -11.94 -1.00
N VAL A 470 0.34 -11.55 -1.34
CA VAL A 470 1.58 -12.28 -1.01
C VAL A 470 1.71 -12.46 0.49
N ILE A 471 1.57 -11.40 1.29
CA ILE A 471 1.60 -11.50 2.76
C ILE A 471 0.55 -12.49 3.26
N SER A 472 -0.68 -12.42 2.73
CA SER A 472 -1.77 -13.32 3.13
C SER A 472 -1.52 -14.78 2.72
N TYR A 473 -0.73 -15.06 1.68
CA TYR A 473 -0.34 -16.45 1.37
C TYR A 473 0.75 -16.94 2.31
N VAL A 474 1.77 -16.10 2.57
CA VAL A 474 2.85 -16.42 3.50
C VAL A 474 2.34 -16.53 4.94
N SER A 475 1.26 -15.84 5.31
CA SER A 475 0.64 -15.93 6.64
C SER A 475 0.07 -17.31 6.95
N VAL A 476 -0.50 -18.00 5.98
CA VAL A 476 -0.99 -19.37 6.17
C VAL A 476 0.16 -20.29 6.56
N VAL A 477 1.24 -20.26 5.79
CA VAL A 477 2.45 -21.07 6.01
C VAL A 477 3.11 -20.71 7.34
N THR A 478 3.27 -19.42 7.63
CA THR A 478 3.92 -18.94 8.86
C THR A 478 3.13 -19.31 10.11
N ASN A 479 1.81 -19.09 10.13
CA ASN A 479 0.97 -19.40 11.29
C ASN A 479 0.92 -20.91 11.58
N LEU A 480 0.77 -21.74 10.54
CA LEU A 480 0.83 -23.19 10.69
C LEU A 480 2.21 -23.68 11.11
N GLY A 481 3.26 -23.10 10.53
CA GLY A 481 4.64 -23.45 10.87
C GLY A 481 4.94 -23.17 12.34
N MET A 482 4.55 -21.98 12.84
CA MET A 482 4.69 -21.64 14.26
C MET A 482 3.91 -22.61 15.14
N LEU A 483 2.70 -23.00 14.73
CA LEU A 483 1.89 -23.94 15.49
C LEU A 483 2.51 -25.34 15.55
N VAL A 484 3.06 -25.85 14.45
CA VAL A 484 3.58 -27.23 14.36
C VAL A 484 4.99 -27.37 14.95
N TYR A 485 5.85 -26.39 14.70
CA TYR A 485 7.30 -26.50 14.97
C TYR A 485 7.78 -25.65 16.15
N THR A 486 7.13 -24.53 16.43
CA THR A 486 7.57 -23.58 17.46
C THR A 486 6.74 -23.71 18.74
N SER A 487 5.45 -24.03 18.59
CA SER A 487 4.53 -24.23 19.71
C SER A 487 4.47 -25.70 20.14
N ASN A 488 4.30 -25.95 21.43
CA ASN A 488 4.02 -27.28 21.97
C ASN A 488 2.52 -27.63 21.90
N SER A 489 1.72 -26.85 21.16
CA SER A 489 0.25 -26.94 21.20
C SER A 489 -0.30 -28.23 20.62
N LEU A 490 0.33 -28.80 19.59
CA LEU A 490 -0.10 -30.09 19.03
C LEU A 490 0.18 -31.24 20.00
N ASP A 491 1.30 -31.22 20.71
CA ASP A 491 1.65 -32.28 21.66
C ASP A 491 0.66 -32.31 22.83
N PHE A 492 0.21 -31.14 23.30
CA PHE A 492 -0.83 -31.05 24.32
C PHE A 492 -2.22 -31.51 23.86
N LEU A 493 -2.52 -31.43 22.56
CA LEU A 493 -3.85 -31.77 22.02
C LEU A 493 -3.96 -33.21 21.53
N PHE A 494 -2.90 -33.73 20.91
CA PHE A 494 -2.91 -35.02 20.23
C PHE A 494 -1.89 -36.03 20.77
N GLY A 495 -1.13 -35.65 21.81
CA GLY A 495 -0.01 -36.44 22.34
C GLY A 495 1.27 -36.22 21.54
N ASP A 496 2.36 -36.85 21.97
CA ASP A 496 3.67 -36.71 21.32
C ASP A 496 3.63 -37.25 19.88
N LEU A 497 3.75 -36.33 18.92
CA LEU A 497 3.75 -36.66 17.49
C LEU A 497 5.18 -36.86 16.97
N ASP A 498 5.38 -37.94 16.21
CA ASP A 498 6.61 -38.18 15.47
C ASP A 498 6.89 -37.08 14.43
N ALA A 499 8.16 -36.88 14.06
CA ALA A 499 8.54 -35.86 13.08
C ALA A 499 7.79 -36.00 11.74
N TRP A 500 7.57 -37.22 11.27
CA TRP A 500 6.78 -37.49 10.07
C TRP A 500 5.30 -37.11 10.23
N GLN A 501 4.71 -37.41 11.40
CA GLN A 501 3.31 -37.07 11.69
C GLN A 501 3.11 -35.55 11.76
N ARG A 502 4.07 -34.81 12.34
CA ARG A 502 4.06 -33.35 12.34
C ARG A 502 4.13 -32.77 10.93
N MET A 503 5.02 -33.29 10.08
CA MET A 503 5.15 -32.85 8.70
C MET A 503 3.86 -33.15 7.90
N LEU A 504 3.27 -34.32 8.09
CA LEU A 504 2.00 -34.69 7.46
C LEU A 504 0.86 -33.77 7.94
N ALA A 505 0.76 -33.51 9.25
CA ALA A 505 -0.23 -32.60 9.82
C ALA A 505 -0.08 -31.18 9.25
N PHE A 506 1.15 -30.68 9.13
CA PHE A 506 1.44 -29.39 8.51
C PHE A 506 0.89 -29.31 7.08
N PHE A 507 1.25 -30.26 6.20
CA PHE A 507 0.78 -30.24 4.81
C PHE A 507 -0.73 -30.42 4.70
N LEU A 508 -1.35 -31.27 5.53
CA LEU A 508 -2.81 -31.45 5.52
C LEU A 508 -3.53 -30.16 5.91
N MET A 509 -3.12 -29.53 7.02
CA MET A 509 -3.70 -28.27 7.48
C MET A 509 -3.46 -27.14 6.48
N GLU A 510 -2.27 -27.08 5.88
CA GLU A 510 -1.90 -26.10 4.86
C GLU A 510 -2.83 -26.20 3.63
N ASN A 511 -3.02 -27.41 3.09
CA ASN A 511 -3.90 -27.62 1.95
C ASN A 511 -5.37 -27.28 2.28
N ILE A 512 -5.83 -27.57 3.51
CA ILE A 512 -7.18 -27.19 3.96
C ILE A 512 -7.33 -25.66 4.00
N LEU A 513 -6.37 -24.94 4.58
CA LEU A 513 -6.43 -23.48 4.68
C LEU A 513 -6.28 -22.80 3.31
N PHE A 514 -5.42 -23.32 2.43
CA PHE A 514 -5.37 -22.83 1.05
C PHE A 514 -6.64 -23.12 0.26
N GLY A 515 -7.24 -24.31 0.44
CA GLY A 515 -8.56 -24.61 -0.12
C GLY A 515 -9.64 -23.64 0.34
N GLY A 516 -9.67 -23.33 1.65
CA GLY A 516 -10.55 -22.30 2.21
C GLY A 516 -10.28 -20.91 1.65
N LYS A 517 -9.02 -20.55 1.41
CA LYS A 517 -8.64 -19.28 0.79
C LYS A 517 -9.08 -19.18 -0.67
N ILE A 518 -8.93 -20.26 -1.44
CA ILE A 518 -9.42 -20.34 -2.83
C ILE A 518 -10.95 -20.16 -2.83
N LEU A 519 -11.67 -20.76 -1.88
CA LEU A 519 -13.11 -20.57 -1.74
C LEU A 519 -13.45 -19.10 -1.47
N VAL A 520 -12.72 -18.43 -0.57
CA VAL A 520 -12.90 -16.99 -0.31
C VAL A 520 -12.65 -16.14 -1.56
N ALA A 521 -11.66 -16.50 -2.39
CA ALA A 521 -11.38 -15.82 -3.66
C ALA A 521 -12.49 -16.02 -4.73
N THR A 522 -13.48 -16.89 -4.51
CA THR A 522 -14.65 -16.99 -5.40
C THR A 522 -15.70 -15.91 -5.14
N ILE A 523 -15.58 -15.17 -4.04
CA ILE A 523 -16.46 -14.04 -3.73
C ILE A 523 -16.27 -12.98 -4.83
N PRO A 524 -17.34 -12.52 -5.50
CA PRO A 524 -17.20 -11.57 -6.59
C PRO A 524 -16.68 -10.23 -6.07
N ASP A 525 -15.68 -9.68 -6.79
CA ASP A 525 -15.02 -8.40 -6.47
C ASP A 525 -15.98 -7.21 -6.52
N VAL A 526 -17.00 -7.25 -7.39
CA VAL A 526 -18.01 -6.18 -7.49
C VAL A 526 -19.29 -6.64 -6.80
N PRO A 527 -19.80 -5.90 -5.78
CA PRO A 527 -21.05 -6.28 -5.14
C PRO A 527 -22.24 -6.09 -6.10
N MET A 528 -23.24 -6.97 -5.98
CA MET A 528 -24.41 -7.01 -6.87
C MET A 528 -25.10 -5.65 -7.09
N PRO A 529 -25.34 -4.80 -6.06
CA PRO A 529 -25.94 -3.49 -6.27
C PRO A 529 -25.09 -2.55 -7.14
N ALA A 530 -23.77 -2.61 -7.02
CA ALA A 530 -22.86 -1.81 -7.83
C ALA A 530 -22.81 -2.32 -9.26
N SER A 531 -22.73 -3.64 -9.44
CA SER A 531 -22.79 -4.28 -10.77
C SER A 531 -24.05 -3.91 -11.54
N LYS A 532 -25.23 -4.00 -10.91
CA LYS A 532 -26.52 -3.61 -11.51
C LYS A 532 -26.54 -2.14 -11.94
N LYS A 533 -25.97 -1.23 -11.14
CA LYS A 533 -25.88 0.20 -11.48
C LYS A 533 -24.95 0.46 -12.65
N LEU A 534 -23.79 -0.20 -12.69
CA LEU A 534 -22.83 -0.08 -13.77
C LEU A 534 -23.42 -0.59 -15.10
N GLU A 535 -24.12 -1.73 -15.06
CA GLU A 535 -24.82 -2.28 -16.22
C GLU A 535 -25.94 -1.36 -16.70
N ARG A 536 -26.69 -0.73 -15.78
CA ARG A 536 -27.68 0.28 -16.13
C ARG A 536 -27.05 1.49 -16.82
N GLN A 537 -25.93 2.00 -16.32
CA GLN A 537 -25.20 3.11 -16.96
C GLN A 537 -24.74 2.74 -18.37
N LYS A 538 -24.20 1.52 -18.57
CA LYS A 538 -23.82 1.03 -19.90
C LYS A 538 -25.02 0.96 -20.85
N PHE A 539 -26.16 0.51 -20.36
CA PHE A 539 -27.41 0.48 -21.13
C PHE A 539 -27.88 1.90 -21.51
N ASP A 540 -27.90 2.83 -20.56
CA ASP A 540 -28.33 4.21 -20.78
C ASP A 540 -27.40 4.93 -21.77
N ILE A 541 -26.08 4.69 -21.69
CA ILE A 541 -25.09 5.20 -22.64
C ILE A 541 -25.36 4.63 -24.04
N ALA A 542 -25.53 3.30 -24.17
CA ALA A 542 -25.80 2.68 -25.45
C ALA A 542 -27.10 3.19 -26.08
N LEU A 543 -28.15 3.37 -25.27
CA LEU A 543 -29.41 3.96 -25.69
C LEU A 543 -29.23 5.40 -26.19
N ALA A 544 -28.45 6.22 -25.48
CA ALA A 544 -28.13 7.59 -25.89
C ALA A 544 -27.38 7.67 -27.21
N PHE A 545 -26.53 6.67 -27.51
CA PHE A 545 -25.82 6.55 -28.79
C PHE A 545 -26.61 5.80 -29.87
N GLY A 546 -27.87 5.42 -29.62
CA GLY A 546 -28.70 4.69 -30.57
C GLY A 546 -28.21 3.27 -30.90
N ILE A 547 -27.38 2.68 -30.04
CA ILE A 547 -26.87 1.32 -30.17
C ILE A 547 -27.94 0.37 -29.63
N ASP A 548 -28.50 -0.49 -30.49
CA ASP A 548 -29.51 -1.47 -30.06
C ASP A 548 -28.86 -2.60 -29.24
N MET A 549 -28.92 -2.45 -27.92
CA MET A 549 -28.40 -3.43 -26.95
C MET A 549 -29.49 -4.37 -26.42
N LYS A 550 -30.72 -4.32 -26.95
CA LYS A 550 -31.86 -5.08 -26.40
C LYS A 550 -31.62 -6.58 -26.39
N ASP A 551 -30.96 -7.13 -27.41
CA ASP A 551 -30.69 -8.57 -27.51
C ASP A 551 -29.57 -9.02 -26.57
N HIS A 552 -28.56 -8.17 -26.35
CA HIS A 552 -27.45 -8.48 -25.43
C HIS A 552 -27.92 -8.56 -23.97
N TYR A 553 -28.82 -7.66 -23.56
CA TYR A 553 -29.38 -7.66 -22.21
C TYR A 553 -30.49 -8.70 -22.01
N LYS A 554 -31.30 -9.04 -23.03
CA LYS A 554 -32.25 -10.17 -22.97
C LYS A 554 -31.54 -11.49 -22.72
N ALA A 555 -30.40 -11.73 -23.39
CA ALA A 555 -29.59 -12.92 -23.16
C ALA A 555 -29.05 -12.96 -21.72
N LYS A 556 -28.50 -11.86 -21.20
CA LYS A 556 -27.91 -11.81 -19.85
C LYS A 556 -28.94 -11.98 -18.72
N ARG A 557 -30.15 -11.42 -18.86
CA ARG A 557 -31.27 -11.61 -17.91
C ARG A 557 -31.71 -13.08 -17.79
N GLN A 558 -31.66 -13.84 -18.88
CA GLN A 558 -32.02 -15.27 -18.86
C GLN A 558 -31.00 -16.13 -18.09
N PHE A 559 -29.78 -15.65 -17.85
CA PHE A 559 -28.75 -16.36 -17.09
C PHE A 559 -28.71 -15.99 -15.60
N GLU A 560 -29.23 -14.82 -15.20
CA GLU A 560 -29.12 -14.32 -13.82
C GLU A 560 -30.32 -14.63 -12.90
N HIS A 561 -31.45 -15.09 -13.46
CA HIS A 561 -32.62 -15.50 -12.68
C HIS A 561 -32.98 -16.96 -13.01
N PRO A 562 -33.19 -17.85 -12.02
CA PRO A 562 -33.91 -19.09 -12.29
C PRO A 562 -35.30 -18.68 -12.79
N VAL A 563 -35.76 -19.35 -13.85
CA VAL A 563 -37.01 -19.03 -14.56
C VAL A 563 -38.16 -18.91 -13.55
N VAL A 564 -38.47 -17.67 -13.15
CA VAL A 564 -39.64 -17.35 -12.38
C VAL A 564 -40.83 -17.46 -13.32
N SER A 565 -41.88 -18.16 -12.88
CA SER A 565 -43.09 -18.36 -13.67
C SER A 565 -43.71 -17.02 -14.04
N LYS A 566 -44.23 -16.95 -15.27
CA LYS A 566 -44.91 -15.80 -15.89
C LYS A 566 -45.93 -15.10 -14.99
N ASP A 567 -46.52 -15.81 -14.03
CA ASP A 567 -47.53 -15.30 -13.11
C ASP A 567 -46.96 -14.35 -12.03
N GLU A 568 -45.66 -14.41 -11.71
CA GLU A 568 -44.99 -13.43 -10.81
C GLU A 568 -44.51 -12.17 -11.57
N GLU A 569 -44.32 -12.26 -12.90
CA GLU A 569 -43.96 -11.15 -13.78
C GLU A 569 -45.08 -10.09 -13.82
N ASP A 570 -46.33 -10.52 -13.88
CA ASP A 570 -47.50 -9.64 -13.94
C ASP A 570 -47.82 -8.98 -12.59
N ALA A 571 -47.44 -9.61 -11.47
CA ALA A 571 -47.62 -9.05 -10.13
C ALA A 571 -46.59 -7.95 -9.80
N ALA A 572 -45.35 -8.09 -10.28
CA ALA A 572 -44.28 -7.10 -10.06
C ALA A 572 -44.36 -5.91 -11.02
N ALA A 573 -44.89 -6.11 -12.23
CA ALA A 573 -45.11 -5.04 -13.21
C ALA A 573 -46.17 -4.01 -12.74
N PHE A 574 -47.15 -4.45 -11.94
CA PHE A 574 -48.22 -3.57 -11.45
C PHE A 574 -47.84 -2.71 -10.23
N SER A 575 -46.73 -3.01 -9.55
CA SER A 575 -46.31 -2.26 -8.35
C SER A 575 -45.21 -1.22 -8.59
N PHE A 576 -44.71 -1.08 -9.82
CA PHE A 576 -43.54 -0.23 -10.13
C PHE A 576 -43.86 1.09 -10.84
N ASP A 577 -45.14 1.45 -11.02
CA ASP A 577 -45.56 2.58 -11.86
C ASP A 577 -46.23 3.76 -11.12
N ILE A 578 -46.04 3.89 -9.80
CA ILE A 578 -46.52 5.08 -9.06
C ILE A 578 -45.46 5.51 -8.04
N ALA A 579 -44.48 6.33 -8.47
CA ALA A 579 -43.87 7.42 -7.70
C ALA A 579 -42.56 7.94 -8.33
N SER A 580 -42.60 8.41 -9.58
CA SER A 580 -41.63 9.40 -10.06
C SER A 580 -42.21 10.19 -11.22
N ASP A 581 -43.08 11.15 -10.90
CA ASP A 581 -43.10 12.47 -11.53
C ASP A 581 -44.29 13.24 -10.97
N LEU A 582 -43.99 14.38 -10.33
CA LEU A 582 -44.80 15.58 -10.11
C LEU A 582 -44.40 16.26 -8.78
N SER A 583 -43.42 17.15 -8.84
CA SER A 583 -43.55 18.49 -8.25
C SER A 583 -42.35 19.36 -8.62
N GLY A 584 -42.44 20.00 -9.79
CA GLY A 584 -41.76 21.24 -10.11
C GLY A 584 -42.81 22.22 -10.64
N GLU A 585 -42.84 23.41 -10.03
CA GLU A 585 -43.54 24.66 -10.43
C GLU A 585 -45.03 24.83 -10.07
N ASN A 586 -45.25 25.48 -8.92
CA ASN A 586 -45.83 26.84 -8.85
C ASN A 586 -45.16 27.62 -7.71
#